data_AF-B8GBL1-F1
#
_entry.id   AF-B8GBL1-F1
#
_cell.length_a   1.000
_cell.length_b   1.000
_cell.length_c   1.000
_cell.angle_alpha   90.00
_cell.angle_beta   90.00
_cell.angle_gamma   90.00
#
_symmetry.space_group_name_H-M   'P 1'
#
loop_
_entity.id
_entity.type
_entity.pdbx_description
1 polymer ?
#
loop_
_entity_poly.entity_id
_entity_poly.type
_entity_poly.pdbx_seq_one_letter_code
_entity_poly.pdbx_strand_id
1 'polypeptide(L)'
;MQMDNNSQLIAAITAIVTALQNQAQVDASLRHHLRVLGEALLAMADDASATAVSEPVQLEYDEPSASATVAGEEAVATAPELPQATLPRATEADLLRLVDHFSGNKAHVPPPAPVAKSAPTDANEVELLTNLSTCLFNKAAYIRQVLDEPESALDKTEPCTAWIVNQLKQTLTKRRDDWAVLAGSCEVAAIVVDALSEIVDNPSFKQELKEGLALAAEAQSALFVAVQRLRKKPDPTQLQLFEWLQRRTKQDGIYLERYMRRADQADPTQWQTRRARVEEWRAALDQAIYRRRRQRKLLNKLRYQLDQVQRGDDEQWPKALQTVITLVDLGIPPSDRTLRRLLLPFRERLHTVSEEARQLAWVVRELDRAAPALPDDEEGAVIEEVRDNPLVKQVAELLQNKSVVLIGGDERPQIKQMIEEEFKLRELIWCDTRPHHSYVFTEPSIARPEVAVVLLAIRWASHGLGSVKDFCDRYNKPLVRLPAGYSVSQIAYQIWEQASSRLRDGLSADR
;
A
#
# COMPACT_ATOMS: atom_id res chain seq x y z
N MET A 1 -9.76 11.33 -43.07
CA MET A 1 -8.78 11.14 -41.96
C MET A 1 -9.40 11.11 -40.56
N GLN A 2 -10.66 11.51 -40.32
CA GLN A 2 -11.28 11.42 -38.97
C GLN A 2 -11.73 10.00 -38.55
N MET A 3 -11.86 9.04 -39.47
CA MET A 3 -12.29 7.67 -39.13
C MET A 3 -11.18 6.80 -38.51
N ASP A 4 -9.90 7.14 -38.69
CA ASP A 4 -8.78 6.36 -38.11
C ASP A 4 -8.64 6.58 -36.60
N ASN A 5 -8.97 7.77 -36.09
CA ASN A 5 -8.80 8.09 -34.66
C ASN A 5 -9.72 7.27 -33.76
N ASN A 6 -10.96 6.98 -34.19
CA ASN A 6 -11.87 6.14 -33.41
C ASN A 6 -11.40 4.67 -33.38
N SER A 7 -10.86 4.15 -34.48
CA SER A 7 -10.33 2.79 -34.55
C SER A 7 -9.11 2.63 -33.63
N GLN A 8 -8.18 3.60 -33.68
CA GLN A 8 -7.00 3.62 -32.81
C GLN A 8 -7.37 3.75 -31.32
N LEU A 9 -8.35 4.59 -30.99
CA LEU A 9 -8.83 4.73 -29.60
C LEU A 9 -9.46 3.43 -29.09
N ILE A 10 -10.31 2.78 -29.88
CA ILE A 10 -10.93 1.49 -29.52
C ILE A 10 -9.86 0.42 -29.32
N ALA A 11 -8.84 0.37 -30.19
CA ALA A 11 -7.73 -0.56 -30.06
C ALA A 11 -6.91 -0.30 -28.77
N ALA A 12 -6.62 0.95 -28.45
CA ALA A 12 -5.89 1.33 -27.22
C ALA A 12 -6.69 0.98 -25.96
N ILE A 13 -7.99 1.29 -25.92
CA ILE A 13 -8.88 0.92 -24.80
C ILE A 13 -8.93 -0.61 -24.66
N THR A 14 -9.07 -1.34 -25.77
CA THR A 14 -9.10 -2.81 -25.76
C THR A 14 -7.80 -3.40 -25.20
N ALA A 15 -6.64 -2.85 -25.59
CA ALA A 15 -5.34 -3.27 -25.07
C ALA A 15 -5.20 -3.01 -23.55
N ILE A 16 -5.63 -1.83 -23.08
CA ILE A 16 -5.61 -1.47 -21.66
C ILE A 16 -6.53 -2.39 -20.86
N VAL A 17 -7.76 -2.63 -21.33
CA VAL A 17 -8.72 -3.52 -20.65
C VAL A 17 -8.20 -4.95 -20.62
N THR A 18 -7.58 -5.43 -21.70
CA THR A 18 -6.98 -6.77 -21.76
C THR A 18 -5.80 -6.89 -20.79
N ALA A 19 -4.94 -5.88 -20.70
CA ALA A 19 -3.83 -5.84 -19.76
C ALA A 19 -4.32 -5.82 -18.30
N LEU A 20 -5.33 -4.98 -18.00
CA LEU A 20 -5.97 -4.94 -16.68
C LEU A 20 -6.63 -6.27 -16.34
N GLN A 21 -7.29 -6.93 -17.30
CA GLN A 21 -7.88 -8.26 -17.09
C GLN A 21 -6.82 -9.31 -16.75
N ASN A 22 -5.72 -9.35 -17.52
CA ASN A 22 -4.60 -10.27 -17.26
C ASN A 22 -3.97 -10.01 -15.89
N GLN A 23 -3.78 -8.75 -15.51
CA GLN A 23 -3.23 -8.39 -14.21
C GLN A 23 -4.21 -8.69 -13.08
N ALA A 24 -5.51 -8.51 -13.30
CA ALA A 24 -6.54 -8.85 -12.34
C ALA A 24 -6.65 -10.36 -12.10
N GLN A 25 -6.29 -11.23 -13.06
CA GLN A 25 -6.24 -12.67 -12.82
C GLN A 25 -5.29 -13.05 -11.68
N VAL A 26 -4.21 -12.30 -11.50
CA VAL A 26 -3.19 -12.52 -10.45
C VAL A 26 -3.31 -11.57 -9.26
N ASP A 27 -3.99 -10.43 -9.40
CA ASP A 27 -4.15 -9.43 -8.36
C ASP A 27 -5.62 -9.32 -7.87
N ALA A 28 -5.89 -9.82 -6.66
CA ALA A 28 -7.22 -9.79 -6.02
C ALA A 28 -7.70 -8.38 -5.69
N SER A 29 -6.78 -7.48 -5.32
CA SER A 29 -7.09 -6.08 -5.02
C SER A 29 -7.51 -5.36 -6.30
N LEU A 30 -6.78 -5.57 -7.40
CA LEU A 30 -7.15 -5.03 -8.70
C LEU A 30 -8.53 -5.55 -9.16
N ARG A 31 -8.83 -6.85 -8.98
CA ARG A 31 -10.18 -7.39 -9.26
C ARG A 31 -11.27 -6.67 -8.48
N HIS A 32 -11.05 -6.41 -7.19
CA HIS A 32 -12.01 -5.70 -6.36
C HIS A 32 -12.22 -4.26 -6.88
N HIS A 33 -11.14 -3.52 -7.16
CA HIS A 33 -11.23 -2.16 -7.69
C HIS A 33 -11.91 -2.11 -9.07
N LEU A 34 -11.62 -3.05 -9.96
CA LEU A 34 -12.27 -3.14 -11.26
C LEU A 34 -13.77 -3.45 -11.13
N ARG A 35 -14.18 -4.27 -10.15
CA ARG A 35 -15.60 -4.51 -9.86
C ARG A 35 -16.30 -3.22 -9.42
N VAL A 36 -15.74 -2.51 -8.45
CA VAL A 36 -16.29 -1.24 -7.95
C VAL A 36 -16.38 -0.19 -9.06
N LEU A 37 -15.35 -0.08 -9.90
CA LEU A 37 -15.35 0.81 -11.06
C LEU A 37 -16.45 0.43 -12.06
N GLY A 38 -16.62 -0.86 -12.35
CA GLY A 38 -17.66 -1.36 -13.24
C GLY A 38 -19.07 -1.05 -12.73
N GLU A 39 -19.32 -1.25 -11.43
CA GLU A 39 -20.59 -0.90 -10.78
C GLU A 39 -20.88 0.61 -10.87
N ALA A 40 -19.86 1.45 -10.66
CA ALA A 40 -20.00 2.91 -10.80
C ALA A 40 -20.31 3.34 -12.24
N LEU A 41 -19.66 2.73 -13.25
CA LEU A 41 -19.93 3.04 -14.66
C LEU A 41 -21.34 2.62 -15.09
N LEU A 42 -21.85 1.49 -14.58
CA LEU A 42 -23.23 1.06 -14.82
C LEU A 42 -24.23 2.06 -14.24
N ALA A 43 -24.03 2.50 -12.99
CA ALA A 43 -24.88 3.52 -12.36
C ALA A 43 -24.91 4.83 -13.17
N MET A 44 -23.75 5.28 -13.67
CA MET A 44 -23.68 6.47 -14.52
C MET A 44 -24.41 6.30 -15.86
N ALA A 45 -24.39 5.10 -16.45
CA ALA A 45 -25.09 4.81 -17.70
C ALA A 45 -26.62 4.77 -17.51
N ASP A 46 -27.09 4.26 -16.36
CA ASP A 46 -28.50 4.24 -16.00
C ASP A 46 -29.04 5.65 -15.74
N ASP A 47 -28.28 6.51 -15.05
CA ASP A 47 -28.65 7.91 -14.80
C ASP A 47 -28.73 8.74 -16.10
N ALA A 48 -27.82 8.49 -17.05
CA ALA A 48 -27.83 9.13 -18.36
C ALA A 48 -29.04 8.72 -19.21
N SER A 49 -29.58 7.51 -18.99
CA SER A 49 -30.78 7.02 -19.68
C SER A 49 -32.06 7.61 -19.08
N ALA A 50 -32.08 7.89 -17.77
CA ALA A 50 -33.21 8.50 -17.07
C ALA A 50 -33.43 9.98 -17.43
N THR A 51 -32.39 10.70 -17.85
CA THR A 51 -32.48 12.12 -18.24
C THR A 51 -32.94 12.35 -19.68
N ALA A 52 -33.04 11.31 -20.51
CA ALA A 52 -33.43 11.40 -21.92
C ALA A 52 -34.96 11.36 -22.16
N VAL A 53 -35.79 11.16 -21.13
CA VAL A 53 -37.25 11.13 -21.22
C VAL A 53 -37.86 12.13 -20.24
N SER A 54 -37.74 13.41 -20.57
CA SER A 54 -38.63 14.43 -20.03
C SER A 54 -39.01 15.33 -21.20
N GLU A 55 -40.06 14.92 -21.92
CA GLU A 55 -40.79 15.82 -22.81
C GLU A 55 -41.24 17.04 -22.00
N PRO A 56 -41.02 18.27 -22.50
CA PRO A 56 -41.47 19.45 -21.79
C PRO A 56 -43.00 19.48 -21.81
N VAL A 57 -43.60 19.30 -20.64
CA VAL A 57 -45.02 19.63 -20.41
C VAL A 57 -45.17 21.12 -20.70
N GLN A 58 -45.85 21.45 -21.81
CA GLN A 58 -46.26 22.81 -22.13
C GLN A 58 -47.27 23.27 -21.07
N LEU A 59 -46.82 24.13 -20.16
CA LEU A 59 -47.70 24.93 -19.32
C LEU A 59 -48.08 26.19 -20.09
N GLU A 60 -49.34 26.25 -20.53
CA GLU A 60 -50.01 27.49 -20.90
C GLU A 60 -50.01 28.44 -19.70
N TYR A 61 -49.32 29.57 -19.84
CA TYR A 61 -49.50 30.72 -18.99
C TYR A 61 -49.87 31.93 -19.85
N ASP A 62 -51.05 32.46 -19.60
CA ASP A 62 -51.50 33.78 -20.04
C ASP A 62 -50.61 34.87 -19.40
N GLU A 63 -50.04 35.74 -20.25
CA GLU A 63 -49.50 37.02 -19.79
C GLU A 63 -50.63 37.96 -19.39
N PRO A 64 -50.37 38.83 -18.40
CA PRO A 64 -50.41 40.24 -18.76
C PRO A 64 -49.22 41.05 -18.24
N SER A 65 -48.59 41.76 -19.18
CA SER A 65 -48.28 43.19 -19.16
C SER A 65 -48.16 43.91 -17.80
N ALA A 66 -46.97 44.42 -17.49
CA ALA A 66 -46.71 45.86 -17.31
C ALA A 66 -45.27 46.17 -16.82
N SER A 67 -44.76 47.26 -17.36
CA SER A 67 -43.52 48.01 -17.10
C SER A 67 -43.03 48.14 -15.65
N ALA A 68 -41.70 48.19 -15.46
CA ALA A 68 -41.01 49.37 -14.90
C ALA A 68 -39.46 49.19 -14.85
N THR A 69 -38.78 50.21 -15.35
CA THR A 69 -37.39 50.65 -15.09
C THR A 69 -36.96 50.57 -13.62
N VAL A 70 -35.71 50.16 -13.33
CA VAL A 70 -34.75 50.86 -12.43
C VAL A 70 -33.30 50.42 -12.75
N ALA A 71 -32.40 51.40 -12.72
CA ALA A 71 -30.97 51.37 -12.96
C ALA A 71 -30.13 50.73 -11.84
N GLY A 72 -28.90 50.34 -12.17
CA GLY A 72 -27.85 50.02 -11.19
C GLY A 72 -26.67 49.27 -11.78
N GLU A 73 -25.81 49.96 -12.54
CA GLU A 73 -24.46 49.48 -12.87
C GLU A 73 -23.56 49.63 -11.63
N GLU A 74 -23.22 48.52 -10.99
CA GLU A 74 -22.08 48.42 -10.06
C GLU A 74 -21.01 47.53 -10.70
N ALA A 75 -19.88 48.15 -11.05
CA ALA A 75 -18.72 47.49 -11.62
C ALA A 75 -18.00 46.65 -10.55
N VAL A 76 -18.16 45.33 -10.62
CA VAL A 76 -17.37 44.38 -9.84
C VAL A 76 -16.01 44.21 -10.52
N ALA A 77 -14.95 44.63 -9.83
CA ALA A 77 -13.57 44.43 -10.24
C ALA A 77 -13.23 42.93 -10.25
N THR A 78 -12.91 42.41 -11.43
CA THR A 78 -12.44 41.03 -11.66
C THR A 78 -11.04 40.85 -11.07
N ALA A 79 -10.91 39.90 -10.15
CA ALA A 79 -9.61 39.45 -9.63
C ALA A 79 -8.79 38.78 -10.74
N PRO A 80 -7.45 38.93 -10.77
CA PRO A 80 -6.60 38.31 -11.77
C PRO A 80 -6.56 36.78 -11.59
N GLU A 81 -6.91 36.05 -12.65
CA GLU A 81 -6.75 34.60 -12.75
C GLU A 81 -5.27 34.21 -12.60
N LEU A 82 -4.99 33.32 -11.64
CA LEU A 82 -3.71 32.63 -11.55
C LEU A 82 -3.55 31.67 -12.75
N PRO A 83 -2.35 31.59 -13.36
CA PRO A 83 -2.12 30.74 -14.52
C PRO A 83 -2.30 29.26 -14.14
N GLN A 84 -3.34 28.64 -14.69
CA GLN A 84 -3.51 27.19 -14.63
C GLN A 84 -2.37 26.53 -15.39
N ALA A 85 -1.57 25.72 -14.68
CA ALA A 85 -0.57 24.88 -15.29
C ALA A 85 -1.27 23.82 -16.16
N THR A 86 -1.31 24.04 -17.47
CA THR A 86 -1.80 23.06 -18.43
C THR A 86 -0.72 21.98 -18.62
N LEU A 87 -1.03 20.76 -18.19
CA LEU A 87 -0.24 19.60 -18.57
C LEU A 87 -0.25 19.47 -20.11
N PRO A 88 0.88 19.14 -20.76
CA PRO A 88 0.92 18.94 -22.20
C PRO A 88 -0.03 17.80 -22.61
N ARG A 89 -0.76 18.00 -23.70
CA ARG A 89 -1.61 16.95 -24.29
C ARG A 89 -0.73 15.77 -24.73
N ALA A 90 -1.17 14.55 -24.41
CA ALA A 90 -0.54 13.33 -24.89
C ALA A 90 -0.49 13.32 -26.43
N THR A 91 0.66 12.94 -26.97
CA THR A 91 0.90 12.89 -28.42
C THR A 91 0.55 11.51 -28.98
N GLU A 92 0.37 11.42 -30.29
CA GLU A 92 0.15 10.13 -31.00
C GLU A 92 1.29 9.14 -30.75
N ALA A 93 2.53 9.64 -30.59
CA ALA A 93 3.69 8.83 -30.23
C ALA A 93 3.63 8.27 -28.80
N ASP A 94 2.92 8.92 -27.88
CA ASP A 94 2.72 8.41 -26.51
C ASP A 94 1.69 7.28 -26.51
N LEU A 95 0.65 7.38 -27.34
CA LEU A 95 -0.36 6.34 -27.54
C LEU A 95 0.26 5.09 -28.17
N LEU A 96 1.10 5.24 -29.19
CA LEU A 96 1.81 4.13 -29.84
C LEU A 96 2.79 3.42 -28.88
N ARG A 97 3.53 4.18 -28.06
CA ARG A 97 4.41 3.60 -27.03
C ARG A 97 3.65 2.81 -25.96
N LEU A 98 2.45 3.26 -25.61
CA LEU A 98 1.58 2.54 -24.69
C LEU A 98 1.11 1.20 -25.30
N VAL A 99 0.70 1.22 -26.57
CA VAL A 99 0.28 0.01 -27.31
C VAL A 99 1.42 -1.00 -27.42
N ASP A 100 2.63 -0.57 -27.77
CA ASP A 100 3.79 -1.47 -27.87
C ASP A 100 4.17 -2.10 -26.52
N HIS A 101 4.10 -1.31 -25.43
CA HIS A 101 4.38 -1.77 -24.08
C HIS A 101 3.40 -2.88 -23.63
N PHE A 102 2.10 -2.67 -23.88
CA PHE A 102 1.06 -3.63 -23.46
C PHE A 102 0.89 -4.81 -24.43
N SER A 103 1.33 -4.69 -25.69
CA SER A 103 1.29 -5.78 -26.68
C SER A 103 2.46 -6.77 -26.54
N GLY A 104 3.37 -6.55 -25.58
CA GLY A 104 4.47 -7.48 -25.30
C GLY A 104 5.63 -7.43 -26.31
N ASN A 105 5.67 -6.44 -27.21
CA ASN A 105 6.80 -6.21 -28.11
C ASN A 105 7.97 -5.59 -27.33
N LYS A 106 8.67 -6.42 -26.54
CA LYS A 106 9.94 -6.03 -25.93
C LYS A 106 11.06 -6.19 -26.97
N ALA A 107 11.72 -5.09 -27.32
CA ALA A 107 13.04 -5.16 -27.94
C ALA A 107 13.95 -6.04 -27.07
N HIS A 108 14.56 -7.04 -27.69
CA HIS A 108 15.27 -8.13 -27.03
C HIS A 108 16.51 -7.61 -26.27
N VAL A 109 16.48 -7.67 -24.93
CA VAL A 109 17.67 -7.49 -24.08
C VAL A 109 18.15 -8.89 -23.68
N PRO A 110 19.43 -9.24 -23.90
CA PRO A 110 19.94 -10.57 -23.58
C PRO A 110 19.88 -10.85 -22.08
N PRO A 111 19.64 -12.11 -21.68
CA PRO A 111 19.48 -12.46 -20.28
C PRO A 111 20.82 -12.34 -19.52
N PRO A 112 20.82 -11.81 -18.28
CA PRO A 112 22.01 -11.77 -17.46
C PRO A 112 22.45 -13.18 -17.03
N ALA A 113 23.76 -13.35 -16.85
CA ALA A 113 24.40 -14.60 -16.46
C ALA A 113 23.89 -15.13 -15.11
N PRO A 114 23.89 -16.47 -14.90
CA PRO A 114 23.39 -17.08 -13.69
C PRO A 114 24.28 -16.74 -12.48
N VAL A 115 23.70 -16.04 -11.51
CA VAL A 115 24.32 -15.75 -10.22
C VAL A 115 24.29 -17.01 -9.35
N ALA A 116 25.41 -17.33 -8.71
CA ALA A 116 25.58 -18.47 -7.83
C ALA A 116 24.57 -18.44 -6.66
N LYS A 117 23.98 -19.61 -6.35
CA LYS A 117 23.01 -19.79 -5.27
C LYS A 117 23.67 -19.54 -3.91
N SER A 118 23.41 -18.36 -3.33
CA SER A 118 23.60 -18.13 -1.90
C SER A 118 22.65 -19.04 -1.11
N ALA A 119 23.03 -19.39 0.12
CA ALA A 119 22.12 -20.00 1.10
C ALA A 119 20.82 -19.19 1.17
N PRO A 120 19.66 -19.79 1.48
CA PRO A 120 18.39 -19.08 1.54
C PRO A 120 18.46 -18.04 2.66
N THR A 121 18.92 -16.84 2.31
CA THR A 121 18.63 -15.58 2.99
C THR A 121 17.15 -15.59 3.31
N ASP A 122 16.81 -15.30 4.57
CA ASP A 122 15.43 -15.22 5.08
C ASP A 122 14.48 -14.79 3.96
N ALA A 123 13.87 -15.79 3.32
CA ALA A 123 13.05 -15.55 2.16
C ALA A 123 11.94 -14.63 2.65
N ASN A 124 11.81 -13.48 1.99
CA ASN A 124 10.92 -12.42 2.43
C ASN A 124 9.53 -13.04 2.68
N GLU A 125 9.11 -13.05 3.96
CA GLU A 125 7.98 -13.87 4.42
C GLU A 125 6.69 -13.50 3.67
N VAL A 126 6.55 -12.23 3.31
CA VAL A 126 5.45 -11.71 2.50
C VAL A 126 5.43 -12.36 1.11
N GLU A 127 6.59 -12.57 0.47
CA GLU A 127 6.67 -13.26 -0.82
C GLU A 127 6.22 -14.70 -0.70
N LEU A 128 6.71 -15.39 0.33
CA LEU A 128 6.37 -16.77 0.57
C LEU A 128 4.85 -16.91 0.77
N LEU A 129 4.25 -16.08 1.63
CA LEU A 129 2.82 -16.07 1.87
C LEU A 129 2.03 -15.73 0.59
N THR A 130 2.45 -14.74 -0.17
CA THR A 130 1.81 -14.37 -1.44
C THR A 130 1.84 -15.52 -2.46
N ASN A 131 2.98 -16.20 -2.57
CA ASN A 131 3.15 -17.37 -3.42
C ASN A 131 2.29 -18.55 -2.95
N LEU A 132 2.23 -18.80 -1.64
CA LEU A 132 1.37 -19.83 -1.04
C LEU A 132 -0.11 -19.54 -1.28
N SER A 133 -0.56 -18.30 -1.06
CA SER A 133 -1.94 -17.85 -1.31
C SER A 133 -2.35 -18.07 -2.76
N THR A 134 -1.57 -17.55 -3.71
CA THR A 134 -1.79 -17.70 -5.16
C THR A 134 -1.88 -19.18 -5.55
N CYS A 135 -0.93 -19.97 -5.09
CA CYS A 135 -0.88 -21.41 -5.32
C CYS A 135 -2.14 -22.13 -4.81
N LEU A 136 -2.62 -21.80 -3.61
CA LEU A 136 -3.82 -22.39 -3.01
C LEU A 136 -5.10 -21.97 -3.76
N PHE A 137 -5.21 -20.71 -4.18
CA PHE A 137 -6.31 -20.25 -5.03
C PHE A 137 -6.34 -20.98 -6.38
N ASN A 138 -5.19 -21.13 -7.04
CA ASN A 138 -5.09 -21.82 -8.34
C ASN A 138 -5.49 -23.29 -8.21
N LYS A 139 -5.11 -23.96 -7.12
CA LYS A 139 -5.58 -25.33 -6.82
C LYS A 139 -7.09 -25.40 -6.66
N ALA A 140 -7.67 -24.51 -5.86
CA ALA A 140 -9.11 -24.49 -5.64
C ALA A 140 -9.90 -24.22 -6.92
N ALA A 141 -9.50 -23.19 -7.68
CA ALA A 141 -10.10 -22.83 -8.95
C ALA A 141 -10.03 -23.98 -9.95
N TYR A 142 -8.86 -24.62 -10.08
CA TYR A 142 -8.69 -25.78 -10.96
C TYR A 142 -9.62 -26.93 -10.56
N ILE A 143 -9.68 -27.30 -9.27
CA ILE A 143 -10.55 -28.40 -8.82
C ILE A 143 -12.03 -28.09 -9.14
N ARG A 144 -12.49 -26.86 -8.87
CA ARG A 144 -13.87 -26.45 -9.17
C ARG A 144 -14.17 -26.52 -10.66
N GLN A 145 -13.28 -25.97 -11.49
CA GLN A 145 -13.43 -26.01 -12.94
C GLN A 145 -13.61 -27.46 -13.45
N VAL A 146 -12.81 -28.41 -12.95
CA VAL A 146 -12.94 -29.81 -13.40
C VAL A 146 -14.19 -30.50 -12.82
N LEU A 147 -14.65 -30.10 -11.64
CA LEU A 147 -15.90 -30.62 -11.07
C LEU A 147 -17.13 -30.15 -11.85
N ASP A 148 -17.11 -28.91 -12.33
CA ASP A 148 -18.21 -28.30 -13.08
C ASP A 148 -18.18 -28.72 -14.55
N GLU A 149 -17.00 -28.73 -15.18
CA GLU A 149 -16.79 -29.05 -16.59
C GLU A 149 -15.65 -30.09 -16.77
N PRO A 150 -15.92 -31.39 -16.62
CA PRO A 150 -14.89 -32.43 -16.69
C PRO A 150 -14.12 -32.49 -18.03
N GLU A 151 -14.72 -32.00 -19.11
CA GLU A 151 -14.16 -32.03 -20.48
C GLU A 151 -13.31 -30.78 -20.82
N SER A 152 -13.43 -29.69 -20.06
CA SER A 152 -12.85 -28.37 -20.35
C SER A 152 -11.38 -28.21 -19.90
N ALA A 153 -10.89 -29.12 -19.06
CA ALA A 153 -9.69 -28.88 -18.26
C ALA A 153 -8.41 -29.54 -18.81
N LEU A 154 -7.80 -29.05 -19.91
CA LEU A 154 -6.63 -29.77 -20.46
C LEU A 154 -5.34 -29.06 -20.93
N ASP A 155 -5.23 -27.75 -21.12
CA ASP A 155 -4.00 -27.24 -21.80
C ASP A 155 -2.96 -26.48 -20.97
N LYS A 156 -3.26 -26.06 -19.73
CA LYS A 156 -2.27 -25.34 -18.90
C LYS A 156 -2.12 -25.99 -17.53
N THR A 157 -0.99 -26.68 -17.33
CA THR A 157 -0.62 -27.22 -16.02
C THR A 157 0.37 -26.29 -15.35
N GLU A 158 -0.05 -25.68 -14.25
CA GLU A 158 0.88 -24.99 -13.37
C GLU A 158 1.63 -26.00 -12.50
N PRO A 159 2.89 -25.73 -12.12
CA PRO A 159 3.67 -26.63 -11.26
C PRO A 159 2.94 -26.98 -9.94
N CYS A 160 2.15 -26.04 -9.41
CA CYS A 160 1.42 -26.24 -8.17
C CYS A 160 0.21 -27.19 -8.27
N THR A 161 -0.42 -27.30 -9.45
CA THR A 161 -1.60 -28.15 -9.69
C THR A 161 -1.24 -29.52 -10.27
N ALA A 162 0.02 -29.75 -10.64
CA ALA A 162 0.48 -30.95 -11.34
C ALA A 162 0.02 -32.28 -10.71
N TRP A 163 0.05 -32.40 -9.38
CA TRP A 163 -0.39 -33.64 -8.74
C TRP A 163 -1.92 -33.78 -8.71
N ILE A 164 -2.65 -32.66 -8.63
CA ILE A 164 -4.11 -32.62 -8.62
C ILE A 164 -4.59 -33.13 -9.97
N VAL A 165 -4.05 -32.60 -11.07
CA VAL A 165 -4.38 -33.02 -12.44
C VAL A 165 -4.30 -34.55 -12.58
N ASN A 166 -3.20 -35.14 -12.11
CA ASN A 166 -2.97 -36.58 -12.23
C ASN A 166 -3.92 -37.42 -11.36
N GLN A 167 -4.20 -36.99 -10.13
CA GLN A 167 -5.08 -37.74 -9.20
C GLN A 167 -6.56 -37.59 -9.55
N LEU A 168 -6.96 -36.41 -10.03
CA LEU A 168 -8.33 -36.07 -10.33
C LEU A 168 -8.81 -36.90 -11.53
N LYS A 169 -8.00 -37.03 -12.59
CA LYS A 169 -8.27 -37.95 -13.72
C LYS A 169 -8.56 -39.40 -13.30
N GLN A 170 -7.95 -39.87 -12.22
CA GLN A 170 -8.08 -41.27 -11.77
C GLN A 170 -9.27 -41.50 -10.83
N THR A 171 -9.69 -40.47 -10.09
CA THR A 171 -10.56 -40.64 -8.91
C THR A 171 -11.83 -39.80 -8.94
N LEU A 172 -11.99 -38.87 -9.89
CA LEU A 172 -13.08 -37.90 -9.94
C LEU A 172 -14.46 -38.53 -9.77
N THR A 173 -14.75 -39.60 -10.52
CA THR A 173 -16.06 -40.26 -10.52
C THR A 173 -16.40 -40.92 -9.18
N LYS A 174 -15.41 -41.38 -8.43
CA LYS A 174 -15.61 -42.11 -7.17
C LYS A 174 -15.55 -41.23 -5.93
N ARG A 175 -14.94 -40.05 -6.03
CA ARG A 175 -14.57 -39.20 -4.89
C ARG A 175 -14.88 -37.72 -5.10
N ARG A 176 -15.97 -37.43 -5.81
CA ARG A 176 -16.39 -36.06 -6.14
C ARG A 176 -16.49 -35.17 -4.89
N ASP A 177 -17.07 -35.70 -3.81
CA ASP A 177 -17.26 -34.94 -2.57
C ASP A 177 -15.93 -34.62 -1.85
N ASP A 178 -14.99 -35.57 -1.84
CA ASP A 178 -13.65 -35.34 -1.27
C ASP A 178 -12.89 -34.25 -2.04
N TRP A 179 -13.05 -34.19 -3.37
CA TRP A 179 -12.48 -33.12 -4.19
C TRP A 179 -13.12 -31.76 -3.89
N ALA A 180 -14.44 -31.69 -3.72
CA ALA A 180 -15.12 -30.47 -3.32
C ALA A 180 -14.65 -29.97 -1.94
N VAL A 181 -14.48 -30.89 -0.99
CA VAL A 181 -13.93 -30.61 0.34
C VAL A 181 -12.48 -30.11 0.27
N LEU A 182 -11.64 -30.69 -0.61
CA LEU A 182 -10.28 -30.21 -0.84
C LEU A 182 -10.28 -28.80 -1.43
N ALA A 183 -11.10 -28.54 -2.45
CA ALA A 183 -11.22 -27.20 -3.05
C ALA A 183 -11.59 -26.13 -2.00
N GLY A 184 -12.64 -26.40 -1.21
CA GLY A 184 -13.05 -25.50 -0.14
C GLY A 184 -11.98 -25.30 0.94
N SER A 185 -11.22 -26.36 1.28
CA SER A 185 -10.10 -26.25 2.24
C SER A 185 -8.93 -25.44 1.69
N CYS A 186 -8.61 -25.56 0.39
CA CYS A 186 -7.61 -24.73 -0.28
C CYS A 186 -8.01 -23.25 -0.25
N GLU A 187 -9.28 -22.91 -0.50
CA GLU A 187 -9.76 -21.52 -0.46
C GLU A 187 -9.63 -20.90 0.93
N VAL A 188 -10.07 -21.61 1.97
CA VAL A 188 -9.98 -21.12 3.34
C VAL A 188 -8.52 -20.82 3.68
N ALA A 189 -7.61 -21.74 3.34
CA ALA A 189 -6.18 -21.55 3.55
C ALA A 189 -5.62 -20.39 2.71
N ALA A 190 -6.07 -20.22 1.47
CA ALA A 190 -5.64 -19.12 0.61
C ALA A 190 -6.06 -17.76 1.20
N ILE A 191 -7.32 -17.60 1.61
CA ILE A 191 -7.86 -16.33 2.13
C ILE A 191 -7.11 -15.90 3.40
N VAL A 192 -6.85 -16.83 4.33
CA VAL A 192 -6.13 -16.49 5.58
C VAL A 192 -4.66 -16.19 5.33
N VAL A 193 -4.00 -16.92 4.43
CA VAL A 193 -2.58 -16.69 4.07
C VAL A 193 -2.42 -15.35 3.35
N ASP A 194 -3.35 -15.00 2.46
CA ASP A 194 -3.42 -13.72 1.77
C ASP A 194 -3.48 -12.56 2.77
N ALA A 195 -4.44 -12.60 3.69
CA ALA A 195 -4.62 -11.56 4.71
C ALA A 195 -3.42 -11.49 5.69
N LEU A 196 -2.81 -12.63 6.02
CA LEU A 196 -1.58 -12.65 6.83
C LEU A 196 -0.40 -11.96 6.12
N SER A 197 -0.29 -12.07 4.81
CA SER A 197 0.77 -11.41 4.04
C SER A 197 0.72 -9.88 4.15
N GLU A 198 -0.47 -9.31 4.38
CA GLU A 198 -0.66 -7.87 4.54
C GLU A 198 -0.20 -7.33 5.91
N ILE A 199 -0.13 -8.19 6.94
CA ILE A 199 0.08 -7.77 8.33
C ILE A 199 1.29 -8.39 9.03
N VAL A 200 1.92 -9.42 8.46
CA VAL A 200 2.98 -10.22 9.11
C VAL A 200 4.16 -9.37 9.64
N ASP A 201 4.53 -8.30 8.92
CA ASP A 201 5.64 -7.43 9.28
C ASP A 201 5.23 -6.16 10.02
N ASN A 202 3.94 -6.01 10.34
CA ASN A 202 3.42 -4.82 10.97
C ASN A 202 3.13 -5.05 12.46
N PRO A 203 3.99 -4.56 13.38
CA PRO A 203 3.85 -4.81 14.82
C PRO A 203 2.58 -4.21 15.41
N SER A 204 1.95 -3.26 14.71
CA SER A 204 0.69 -2.67 15.16
C SER A 204 -0.43 -3.72 15.16
N PHE A 205 -0.38 -4.74 14.28
CA PHE A 205 -1.42 -5.76 14.14
C PHE A 205 -1.12 -7.02 14.95
N LYS A 206 -0.44 -6.91 16.09
CA LYS A 206 -0.02 -8.08 16.88
C LYS A 206 -1.20 -8.96 17.32
N GLN A 207 -2.33 -8.35 17.66
CA GLN A 207 -3.52 -9.11 18.08
C GLN A 207 -4.15 -9.82 16.89
N GLU A 208 -4.39 -9.10 15.80
CA GLU A 208 -4.97 -9.62 14.57
C GLU A 208 -4.08 -10.70 13.94
N LEU A 209 -2.76 -10.55 14.04
CA LEU A 209 -1.78 -11.55 13.63
C LEU A 209 -1.92 -12.84 14.45
N LYS A 210 -2.04 -12.74 15.79
CA LYS A 210 -2.23 -13.91 16.64
C LYS A 210 -3.51 -14.67 16.28
N GLU A 211 -4.61 -13.96 16.06
CA GLU A 211 -5.88 -14.54 15.63
C GLU A 211 -5.76 -15.19 14.23
N GLY A 212 -5.13 -14.49 13.28
CA GLY A 212 -4.87 -15.01 11.94
C GLY A 212 -3.99 -16.25 11.92
N LEU A 213 -2.96 -16.33 12.76
CA LEU A 213 -2.10 -17.51 12.90
C LEU A 213 -2.88 -18.73 13.43
N ALA A 214 -3.82 -18.52 14.36
CA ALA A 214 -4.69 -19.60 14.84
C ALA A 214 -5.64 -20.11 13.75
N LEU A 215 -6.23 -19.19 12.97
CA LEU A 215 -7.07 -19.54 11.81
C LEU A 215 -6.28 -20.25 10.72
N ALA A 216 -5.04 -19.82 10.45
CA ALA A 216 -4.15 -20.47 9.49
C ALA A 216 -3.75 -21.88 9.95
N ALA A 217 -3.49 -22.08 11.24
CA ALA A 217 -3.22 -23.41 11.80
C ALA A 217 -4.43 -24.35 11.66
N GLU A 218 -5.64 -23.86 11.90
CA GLU A 218 -6.88 -24.62 11.67
C GLU A 218 -7.07 -24.96 10.17
N ALA A 219 -6.89 -23.97 9.29
CA ALA A 219 -7.05 -24.13 7.84
C ALA A 219 -6.04 -25.11 7.24
N GLN A 220 -4.76 -25.03 7.61
CA GLN A 220 -3.73 -25.96 7.12
C GLN A 220 -3.96 -27.39 7.62
N SER A 221 -4.46 -27.54 8.84
CA SER A 221 -4.76 -28.86 9.43
C SER A 221 -5.93 -29.52 8.69
N ALA A 222 -6.99 -28.77 8.40
CA ALA A 222 -8.09 -29.25 7.58
C ALA A 222 -7.63 -29.60 6.16
N LEU A 223 -6.81 -28.75 5.53
CA LEU A 223 -6.22 -29.02 4.22
C LEU A 223 -5.39 -30.31 4.22
N PHE A 224 -4.61 -30.56 5.27
CA PHE A 224 -3.86 -31.81 5.43
C PHE A 224 -4.77 -33.04 5.44
N VAL A 225 -5.86 -33.03 6.21
CA VAL A 225 -6.83 -34.14 6.25
C VAL A 225 -7.51 -34.33 4.89
N ALA A 226 -7.92 -33.24 4.24
CA ALA A 226 -8.54 -33.30 2.91
C ALA A 226 -7.61 -33.95 1.87
N VAL A 227 -6.32 -33.59 1.89
CA VAL A 227 -5.30 -34.21 1.03
C VAL A 227 -5.12 -35.69 1.36
N GLN A 228 -5.11 -36.08 2.64
CA GLN A 228 -4.95 -37.48 3.04
C GLN A 228 -6.08 -38.40 2.59
N ARG A 229 -7.31 -37.88 2.48
CA ARG A 229 -8.45 -38.66 1.94
C ARG A 229 -8.22 -39.04 0.48
N LEU A 230 -7.57 -38.16 -0.29
CA LEU A 230 -7.34 -38.34 -1.72
C LEU A 230 -6.02 -39.05 -2.04
N ARG A 231 -4.96 -38.87 -1.23
CA ARG A 231 -3.63 -39.43 -1.50
C ARG A 231 -2.80 -39.64 -0.22
N LYS A 232 -1.83 -40.57 -0.28
CA LYS A 232 -0.92 -40.88 0.84
C LYS A 232 0.17 -39.82 1.06
N LYS A 233 0.72 -39.24 -0.01
CA LYS A 233 1.83 -38.27 0.08
C LYS A 233 1.28 -36.89 0.49
N PRO A 234 1.93 -36.13 1.37
CA PRO A 234 1.47 -34.78 1.72
C PRO A 234 1.49 -33.83 0.51
N ASP A 235 0.72 -32.75 0.61
CA ASP A 235 0.74 -31.65 -0.36
C ASP A 235 1.94 -30.71 -0.07
N PRO A 236 2.80 -30.39 -1.05
CA PRO A 236 3.96 -29.54 -0.81
C PRO A 236 3.62 -28.14 -0.28
N THR A 237 2.52 -27.54 -0.77
CA THR A 237 2.11 -26.19 -0.37
C THR A 237 1.57 -26.17 1.07
N GLN A 238 0.77 -27.17 1.44
CA GLN A 238 0.33 -27.36 2.82
C GLN A 238 1.53 -27.54 3.77
N LEU A 239 2.54 -28.34 3.37
CA LEU A 239 3.73 -28.54 4.18
C LEU A 239 4.52 -27.24 4.37
N GLN A 240 4.71 -26.45 3.31
CA GLN A 240 5.37 -25.15 3.39
C GLN A 240 4.63 -24.18 4.31
N LEU A 241 3.29 -24.17 4.27
CA LEU A 241 2.47 -23.36 5.18
C LEU A 241 2.64 -23.81 6.65
N PHE A 242 2.66 -25.12 6.91
CA PHE A 242 2.92 -25.66 8.25
C PHE A 242 4.31 -25.29 8.77
N GLU A 243 5.35 -25.44 7.94
CA GLU A 243 6.73 -25.07 8.29
C GLU A 243 6.88 -23.57 8.54
N TRP A 244 6.22 -22.73 7.72
CA TRP A 244 6.18 -21.28 7.95
C TRP A 244 5.51 -20.95 9.29
N LEU A 245 4.33 -21.51 9.58
CA LEU A 245 3.62 -21.32 10.85
C LEU A 245 4.49 -21.71 12.05
N GLN A 246 5.19 -22.85 11.97
CA GLN A 246 6.07 -23.30 13.04
C GLN A 246 7.25 -22.35 13.28
N ARG A 247 7.90 -21.86 12.21
CA ARG A 247 8.98 -20.88 12.33
C ARG A 247 8.47 -19.57 12.92
N ARG A 248 7.35 -19.05 12.40
CA ARG A 248 6.79 -17.75 12.80
C ARG A 248 6.31 -17.74 14.25
N THR A 249 5.56 -18.77 14.66
CA THR A 249 5.09 -18.90 16.05
C THR A 249 6.24 -19.02 17.05
N LYS A 250 7.32 -19.72 16.68
CA LYS A 250 8.54 -19.78 17.47
C LYS A 250 9.24 -18.42 17.57
N GLN A 251 9.35 -17.69 16.47
CA GLN A 251 9.99 -16.37 16.41
C GLN A 251 9.25 -15.33 17.25
N ASP A 252 7.92 -15.30 17.17
CA ASP A 252 7.09 -14.31 17.88
C ASP A 252 6.75 -14.73 19.32
N GLY A 253 7.13 -15.93 19.75
CA GLY A 253 6.76 -16.48 21.06
C GLY A 253 5.26 -16.69 21.21
N ILE A 254 4.55 -17.00 20.12
CA ILE A 254 3.10 -17.21 20.10
C ILE A 254 2.82 -18.72 20.23
N TYR A 255 2.15 -19.10 21.32
CA TYR A 255 1.68 -20.48 21.50
C TYR A 255 0.32 -20.68 20.83
N LEU A 256 0.23 -21.64 19.89
CA LEU A 256 -1.02 -22.11 19.31
C LEU A 256 -1.45 -23.41 20.00
N GLU A 257 -2.59 -23.38 20.69
CA GLU A 257 -3.06 -24.49 21.51
C GLU A 257 -3.45 -25.73 20.68
N ARG A 258 -3.99 -25.49 19.48
CA ARG A 258 -4.63 -26.51 18.64
C ARG A 258 -4.04 -26.57 17.24
N TYR A 259 -4.31 -27.67 16.54
CA TYR A 259 -4.08 -27.88 15.11
C TYR A 259 -2.63 -27.91 14.61
N MET A 260 -1.65 -27.69 15.49
CA MET A 260 -0.22 -27.84 15.20
C MET A 260 0.31 -29.25 15.51
N ARG A 261 -0.55 -30.21 15.90
CA ARG A 261 -0.17 -31.59 16.26
C ARG A 261 -0.89 -32.59 15.36
N ARG A 262 -0.22 -33.70 15.03
CA ARG A 262 -0.79 -34.78 14.20
C ARG A 262 -2.04 -35.42 14.79
N ALA A 263 -2.19 -35.41 16.12
CA ALA A 263 -3.34 -35.97 16.83
C ALA A 263 -4.52 -35.01 16.98
N ASP A 264 -4.33 -33.71 16.70
CA ASP A 264 -5.39 -32.68 16.79
C ASP A 264 -5.62 -32.11 15.39
N GLN A 265 -6.45 -32.81 14.62
CA GLN A 265 -6.73 -32.49 13.23
C GLN A 265 -8.07 -31.75 13.10
N ALA A 266 -8.12 -30.71 12.28
CA ALA A 266 -9.38 -30.04 11.97
C ALA A 266 -10.21 -30.87 10.98
N ASP A 267 -11.53 -30.89 11.17
CA ASP A 267 -12.45 -31.60 10.26
C ASP A 267 -12.54 -30.86 8.91
N PRO A 268 -12.11 -31.47 7.79
CA PRO A 268 -12.13 -30.81 6.49
C PRO A 268 -13.54 -30.55 5.96
N THR A 269 -14.56 -31.26 6.43
CA THR A 269 -15.94 -31.10 5.94
C THR A 269 -16.58 -29.78 6.37
N GLN A 270 -16.09 -29.15 7.44
CA GLN A 270 -16.58 -27.87 7.97
C GLN A 270 -15.95 -26.65 7.27
N TRP A 271 -15.60 -26.76 5.99
CA TRP A 271 -14.85 -25.70 5.31
C TRP A 271 -15.68 -24.44 5.10
N GLN A 272 -17.00 -24.53 4.91
CA GLN A 272 -17.88 -23.36 4.77
C GLN A 272 -17.92 -22.54 6.06
N THR A 273 -18.09 -23.20 7.21
CA THR A 273 -18.09 -22.53 8.52
C THR A 273 -16.74 -21.87 8.80
N ARG A 274 -15.63 -22.55 8.49
CA ARG A 274 -14.29 -21.96 8.61
C ARG A 274 -14.09 -20.79 7.65
N ARG A 275 -14.60 -20.89 6.42
CA ARG A 275 -14.54 -19.81 5.44
C ARG A 275 -15.26 -18.56 5.94
N ALA A 276 -16.48 -18.70 6.45
CA ALA A 276 -17.23 -17.59 7.02
C ALA A 276 -16.48 -16.91 8.18
N ARG A 277 -15.89 -17.69 9.10
CA ARG A 277 -15.06 -17.15 10.20
C ARG A 277 -13.82 -16.41 9.70
N VAL A 278 -13.14 -16.94 8.68
CA VAL A 278 -11.96 -16.29 8.08
C VAL A 278 -12.36 -14.99 7.35
N GLU A 279 -13.47 -14.99 6.62
CA GLU A 279 -14.01 -13.80 5.94
C GLU A 279 -14.44 -12.73 6.94
N GLU A 280 -15.08 -13.10 8.06
CA GLU A 280 -15.42 -12.18 9.14
C GLU A 280 -14.17 -11.55 9.78
N TRP A 281 -13.18 -12.39 10.11
CA TRP A 281 -11.88 -11.90 10.62
C TRP A 281 -11.18 -10.98 9.61
N ARG A 282 -11.19 -11.33 8.32
CA ARG A 282 -10.61 -10.48 7.27
C ARG A 282 -11.33 -9.14 7.18
N ALA A 283 -12.66 -9.12 7.22
CA ALA A 283 -13.44 -7.88 7.20
C ALA A 283 -13.12 -6.99 8.42
N ALA A 284 -12.97 -7.59 9.61
CA ALA A 284 -12.55 -6.86 10.81
C ALA A 284 -11.13 -6.30 10.67
N LEU A 285 -10.22 -7.08 10.07
CA LEU A 285 -8.86 -6.65 9.79
C LEU A 285 -8.81 -5.48 8.80
N ASP A 286 -9.58 -5.55 7.70
CA ASP A 286 -9.67 -4.48 6.70
C ASP A 286 -10.17 -3.18 7.34
N GLN A 287 -11.18 -3.26 8.22
CA GLN A 287 -11.66 -2.12 8.99
C GLN A 287 -10.57 -1.56 9.92
N ALA A 288 -9.77 -2.41 10.57
CA ALA A 288 -8.66 -1.98 11.42
C ALA A 288 -7.55 -1.28 10.60
N ILE A 289 -7.20 -1.84 9.45
CA ILE A 289 -6.24 -1.24 8.49
C ILE A 289 -6.74 0.12 8.03
N TYR A 290 -7.99 0.20 7.57
CA TYR A 290 -8.61 1.44 7.12
C TYR A 290 -8.63 2.50 8.22
N ARG A 291 -9.07 2.13 9.43
CA ARG A 291 -9.13 3.02 10.59
C ARG A 291 -7.75 3.60 10.89
N ARG A 292 -6.70 2.78 10.93
CA ARG A 292 -5.31 3.24 11.18
C ARG A 292 -4.79 4.15 10.08
N ARG A 293 -5.07 3.85 8.81
CA ARG A 293 -4.72 4.74 7.69
C ARG A 293 -5.40 6.11 7.84
N ARG A 294 -6.69 6.13 8.20
CA ARG A 294 -7.46 7.35 8.42
C ARG A 294 -6.94 8.15 9.63
N GLN A 295 -6.67 7.48 10.74
CA GLN A 295 -6.04 8.06 11.93
C GLN A 295 -4.70 8.72 11.59
N ARG A 296 -3.82 8.04 10.83
CA ARG A 296 -2.53 8.59 10.38
C ARG A 296 -2.70 9.86 9.53
N LYS A 297 -3.63 9.85 8.57
CA LYS A 297 -3.94 11.03 7.74
C LYS A 297 -4.42 12.20 8.59
N LEU A 298 -5.29 11.97 9.56
CA LEU A 298 -5.82 13.00 10.44
C LEU A 298 -4.77 13.52 11.43
N LEU A 299 -3.87 12.67 11.95
CA LEU A 299 -2.73 13.12 12.76
C LEU A 299 -1.79 14.04 11.96
N ASN A 300 -1.52 13.70 10.69
CA ASN A 300 -0.73 14.56 9.80
C ASN A 300 -1.44 15.89 9.53
N LYS A 301 -2.77 15.85 9.30
CA LYS A 301 -3.60 17.06 9.16
C LYS A 301 -3.56 17.92 10.41
N LEU A 302 -3.72 17.32 11.59
CA LEU A 302 -3.66 18.01 12.88
C LEU A 302 -2.31 18.71 13.06
N ARG A 303 -1.21 18.03 12.76
CA ARG A 303 0.14 18.62 12.83
C ARG A 303 0.25 19.87 11.96
N TYR A 304 -0.22 19.80 10.72
CA TYR A 304 -0.22 20.96 9.82
C TYR A 304 -1.06 22.12 10.38
N GLN A 305 -2.26 21.84 10.87
CA GLN A 305 -3.14 22.88 11.44
C GLN A 305 -2.50 23.54 12.66
N LEU A 306 -1.90 22.76 13.56
CA LEU A 306 -1.23 23.28 14.76
C LEU A 306 0.01 24.11 14.40
N ASP A 307 0.79 23.72 13.39
CA ASP A 307 1.91 24.52 12.88
C ASP A 307 1.45 25.89 12.33
N GLN A 308 0.30 25.94 11.64
CA GLN A 308 -0.27 27.21 11.19
C GLN A 308 -0.77 28.09 12.35
N VAL A 309 -1.42 27.49 13.36
CA VAL A 309 -1.81 28.22 14.58
C VAL A 309 -0.58 28.81 15.28
N GLN A 310 0.53 28.08 15.33
CA GLN A 310 1.79 28.57 15.90
C GLN A 310 2.38 29.75 15.11
N ARG A 311 2.10 29.83 13.80
CA ARG A 311 2.47 30.97 12.94
C ARG A 311 1.50 32.16 13.01
N GLY A 312 0.46 32.08 13.84
CA GLY A 312 -0.52 33.15 14.06
C GLY A 312 -1.80 33.04 13.23
N ASP A 313 -2.01 31.95 12.47
CA ASP A 313 -3.28 31.70 11.78
C ASP A 313 -4.32 31.10 12.76
N ASP A 314 -4.97 31.98 13.53
CA ASP A 314 -5.96 31.60 14.54
C ASP A 314 -7.23 30.94 13.95
N GLU A 315 -7.52 31.14 12.64
CA GLU A 315 -8.66 30.49 11.97
C GLU A 315 -8.50 28.96 11.87
N GLN A 316 -7.27 28.44 12.01
CA GLN A 316 -7.01 27.01 12.01
C GLN A 316 -7.33 26.35 13.35
N TRP A 317 -7.43 27.12 14.44
CA TRP A 317 -7.63 26.57 15.78
C TRP A 317 -8.95 25.77 15.90
N PRO A 318 -10.12 26.29 15.50
CA PRO A 318 -11.35 25.50 15.50
C PRO A 318 -11.26 24.23 14.65
N LYS A 319 -10.57 24.30 13.50
CA LYS A 319 -10.38 23.15 12.60
C LYS A 319 -9.46 22.09 13.20
N ALA A 320 -8.47 22.50 14.01
CA ALA A 320 -7.61 21.60 14.76
C ALA A 320 -8.41 20.88 15.85
N LEU A 321 -9.23 21.61 16.63
CA LEU A 321 -10.10 21.04 17.66
C LEU A 321 -11.06 19.99 17.07
N GLN A 322 -11.70 20.30 15.94
CA GLN A 322 -12.57 19.34 15.25
C GLN A 322 -11.81 18.09 14.79
N THR A 323 -10.56 18.26 14.37
CA THR A 323 -9.69 17.13 13.98
C THR A 323 -9.33 16.27 15.19
N VAL A 324 -9.06 16.87 16.35
CA VAL A 324 -8.85 16.15 17.62
C VAL A 324 -10.08 15.33 18.01
N ILE A 325 -11.27 15.93 17.98
CA ILE A 325 -12.54 15.22 18.26
C ILE A 325 -12.70 14.03 17.32
N THR A 326 -12.50 14.24 16.02
CA THR A 326 -12.60 13.17 15.01
C THR A 326 -11.59 12.04 15.25
N LEU A 327 -10.37 12.36 15.71
CA LEU A 327 -9.38 11.35 16.06
C LEU A 327 -9.81 10.50 17.26
N VAL A 328 -10.35 11.14 18.30
CA VAL A 328 -10.87 10.46 19.49
C VAL A 328 -12.08 9.58 19.14
N ASP A 329 -13.00 10.08 18.32
CA ASP A 329 -14.17 9.31 17.86
C ASP A 329 -13.76 8.11 16.98
N LEU A 330 -12.65 8.20 16.25
CA LEU A 330 -12.04 7.08 15.53
C LEU A 330 -11.27 6.11 16.44
N GLY A 331 -11.33 6.28 17.76
CA GLY A 331 -10.74 5.40 18.75
C GLY A 331 -9.26 5.65 19.03
N ILE A 332 -8.70 6.82 18.67
CA ILE A 332 -7.41 7.22 19.28
C ILE A 332 -7.67 7.52 20.76
N PRO A 333 -6.99 6.83 21.69
CA PRO A 333 -7.16 7.14 23.10
C PRO A 333 -6.66 8.56 23.40
N PRO A 334 -7.34 9.34 24.25
CA PRO A 334 -6.86 10.66 24.69
C PRO A 334 -5.44 10.64 25.29
N SER A 335 -5.01 9.48 25.82
CA SER A 335 -3.67 9.24 26.34
C SER A 335 -2.61 8.93 25.27
N ASP A 336 -2.96 8.91 23.98
CA ASP A 336 -2.02 8.65 22.90
C ASP A 336 -0.83 9.62 22.97
N ARG A 337 0.39 9.07 22.92
CA ARG A 337 1.62 9.85 23.11
C ARG A 337 1.82 10.87 21.98
N THR A 338 1.46 10.51 20.76
CA THR A 338 1.61 11.41 19.60
C THR A 338 0.64 12.57 19.70
N LEU A 339 -0.63 12.28 19.99
CA LEU A 339 -1.66 13.29 20.17
C LEU A 339 -1.30 14.25 21.31
N ARG A 340 -0.93 13.73 22.48
CA ARG A 340 -0.52 14.56 23.63
C ARG A 340 0.66 15.45 23.30
N ARG A 341 1.70 14.91 22.67
CA ARG A 341 2.89 15.68 22.28
C ARG A 341 2.55 16.84 21.35
N LEU A 342 1.66 16.62 20.37
CA LEU A 342 1.25 17.66 19.43
C LEU A 342 0.47 18.78 20.12
N LEU A 343 -0.35 18.45 21.11
CA LEU A 343 -1.26 19.39 21.76
C LEU A 343 -0.67 20.09 22.98
N LEU A 344 0.42 19.56 23.55
CA LEU A 344 1.05 20.11 24.75
C LEU A 344 1.42 21.60 24.63
N PRO A 345 2.00 22.10 23.52
CA PRO A 345 2.29 23.53 23.36
C PRO A 345 1.04 24.43 23.39
N PHE A 346 -0.14 23.85 23.14
CA PHE A 346 -1.42 24.56 23.07
C PHE A 346 -2.31 24.29 24.30
N ARG A 347 -1.75 23.73 25.38
CA ARG A 347 -2.48 23.32 26.59
C ARG A 347 -3.41 24.40 27.14
N GLU A 348 -2.92 25.62 27.33
CA GLU A 348 -3.71 26.72 27.90
C GLU A 348 -4.89 27.10 26.99
N ARG A 349 -4.68 27.14 25.66
CA ARG A 349 -5.77 27.38 24.68
C ARG A 349 -6.77 26.24 24.63
N LEU A 350 -6.35 25.03 24.94
CA LEU A 350 -7.20 23.84 25.00
C LEU A 350 -8.09 23.85 26.24
N HIS A 351 -7.58 24.31 27.38
CA HIS A 351 -8.34 24.47 28.61
C HIS A 351 -9.56 25.37 28.40
N THR A 352 -9.40 26.51 27.72
CA THR A 352 -10.48 27.49 27.52
C THR A 352 -11.65 26.97 26.69
N VAL A 353 -11.43 25.99 25.80
CA VAL A 353 -12.46 25.42 24.90
C VAL A 353 -12.94 24.04 25.33
N SER A 354 -12.27 23.42 26.32
CA SER A 354 -12.53 22.02 26.70
C SER A 354 -13.92 21.78 27.28
N GLU A 355 -14.57 22.83 27.80
CA GLU A 355 -15.92 22.75 28.35
C GLU A 355 -16.99 22.52 27.28
N GLU A 356 -16.69 22.84 26.01
CA GLU A 356 -17.65 22.73 24.90
C GLU A 356 -17.80 21.29 24.37
N ALA A 357 -16.77 20.46 24.50
CA ALA A 357 -16.77 19.10 23.96
C ALA A 357 -16.14 18.07 24.92
N ARG A 358 -16.92 17.05 25.25
CA ARG A 358 -16.51 15.97 26.18
C ARG A 358 -15.20 15.28 25.77
N GLN A 359 -14.97 15.10 24.47
CA GLN A 359 -13.74 14.50 23.94
C GLN A 359 -12.51 15.37 24.25
N LEU A 360 -12.63 16.70 24.13
CA LEU A 360 -11.55 17.64 24.42
C LEU A 360 -11.24 17.66 25.92
N ALA A 361 -12.26 17.65 26.78
CA ALA A 361 -12.08 17.56 28.23
C ALA A 361 -11.26 16.31 28.64
N TRP A 362 -11.46 15.17 27.98
CA TRP A 362 -10.64 13.97 28.23
C TRP A 362 -9.19 14.14 27.79
N VAL A 363 -8.96 14.77 26.64
CA VAL A 363 -7.61 15.05 26.14
C VAL A 363 -6.87 16.00 27.07
N VAL A 364 -7.54 17.08 27.52
CA VAL A 364 -6.98 18.03 28.48
C VAL A 364 -6.60 17.38 29.79
N ARG A 365 -7.48 16.55 30.35
CA ARG A 365 -7.18 15.78 31.58
C ARG A 365 -5.94 14.90 31.43
N GLU A 366 -5.77 14.23 30.28
CA GLU A 366 -4.60 13.38 30.03
C GLU A 366 -3.33 14.20 29.72
N LEU A 367 -3.45 15.40 29.17
CA LEU A 367 -2.34 16.36 29.03
C LEU A 367 -1.87 16.85 30.41
N ASP A 368 -2.79 17.26 31.28
CA ASP A 368 -2.47 17.72 32.64
C ASP A 368 -1.81 16.62 33.46
N ARG A 369 -2.29 15.38 33.32
CA ARG A 369 -1.68 14.21 33.96
C ARG A 369 -0.25 13.94 33.47
N ALA A 370 0.04 14.26 32.20
CA ALA A 370 1.33 13.99 31.57
C ALA A 370 2.37 15.11 31.80
N ALA A 371 1.91 16.35 31.94
CA ALA A 371 2.76 17.53 32.06
C ALA A 371 3.88 17.41 33.11
N PRO A 372 3.65 16.91 34.35
CA PRO A 372 4.71 16.80 35.35
C PRO A 372 5.70 15.64 35.12
N ALA A 373 5.42 14.74 34.17
CA ALA A 373 6.21 13.53 33.92
C ALA A 373 7.11 13.63 32.68
N LEU A 374 7.09 14.76 31.97
CA LEU A 374 8.00 14.99 30.85
C LEU A 374 9.29 15.58 31.42
N PRO A 375 10.41 14.84 31.43
CA PRO A 375 11.71 15.45 31.68
C PRO A 375 11.94 16.50 30.58
N ASP A 376 12.08 17.77 30.96
CA ASP A 376 12.19 18.92 30.06
C ASP A 376 13.41 18.86 29.12
N ASP A 377 14.34 17.92 29.30
CA ASP A 377 15.68 17.98 28.67
C ASP A 377 16.04 16.83 27.71
N GLU A 378 15.30 15.72 27.61
CA GLU A 378 15.80 14.58 26.80
C GLU A 378 15.66 14.75 25.29
N GLU A 379 14.74 15.59 24.80
CA GLU A 379 14.53 15.75 23.35
C GLU A 379 15.37 16.87 22.70
N GLY A 380 15.78 17.87 23.47
CA GLY A 380 16.76 18.88 23.03
C GLY A 380 18.16 18.27 22.90
N ALA A 381 18.56 17.44 23.85
CA ALA A 381 19.88 16.80 23.88
C ALA A 381 20.10 15.87 22.67
N VAL A 382 19.08 15.10 22.25
CA VAL A 382 19.22 14.18 21.10
C VAL A 382 19.31 14.94 19.77
N ILE A 383 18.71 16.13 19.63
CA ILE A 383 18.80 16.94 18.40
C ILE A 383 20.15 17.68 18.33
N GLU A 384 20.67 18.17 19.46
CA GLU A 384 21.99 18.81 19.50
C GLU A 384 23.14 17.82 19.22
N GLU A 385 23.10 16.60 19.76
CA GLU A 385 24.15 15.59 19.49
C GLU A 385 24.25 15.20 18.01
N VAL A 386 23.14 15.27 17.26
CA VAL A 386 23.13 14.95 15.82
C VAL A 386 23.88 16.00 15.00
N ARG A 387 23.77 17.29 15.36
CA ARG A 387 24.38 18.42 14.63
C ARG A 387 25.90 18.44 14.70
N ASP A 388 26.47 17.93 15.79
CA ASP A 388 27.92 17.88 15.96
C ASP A 388 28.59 16.59 15.49
N ASN A 389 27.82 15.70 14.85
CA ASN A 389 28.38 14.50 14.25
C ASN A 389 29.28 14.85 13.03
N PRO A 390 30.60 14.56 13.08
CA PRO A 390 31.53 14.92 12.01
C PRO A 390 31.19 14.25 10.68
N LEU A 391 30.56 13.08 10.71
CA LEU A 391 30.19 12.32 9.52
C LEU A 391 29.00 12.98 8.79
N VAL A 392 28.05 13.57 9.52
CA VAL A 392 26.96 14.37 8.95
C VAL A 392 27.53 15.57 8.20
N LYS A 393 28.50 16.29 8.80
CA LYS A 393 29.19 17.42 8.17
C LYS A 393 29.91 17.01 6.87
N GLN A 394 30.60 15.88 6.86
CA GLN A 394 31.29 15.36 5.67
C GLN A 394 30.33 14.95 4.55
N VAL A 395 29.20 14.31 4.88
CA VAL A 395 28.18 13.96 3.88
C VAL A 395 27.47 15.20 3.35
N ALA A 396 27.22 16.19 4.21
CA ALA A 396 26.66 17.48 3.80
C ALA A 396 27.56 18.20 2.78
N GLU A 397 28.88 18.18 2.96
CA GLU A 397 29.82 18.72 1.97
C GLU A 397 29.74 17.99 0.61
N LEU A 398 29.57 16.67 0.62
CA LEU A 398 29.44 15.88 -0.63
C LEU A 398 28.13 16.13 -1.36
N LEU A 399 27.05 16.45 -0.64
CA LEU A 399 25.69 16.57 -1.18
C LEU A 399 25.18 18.01 -1.30
N GLN A 400 26.00 19.00 -0.94
CA GLN A 400 25.61 20.40 -0.94
C GLN A 400 25.02 20.84 -2.29
N ASN A 401 23.83 21.43 -2.25
CA ASN A 401 23.07 21.88 -3.43
C ASN A 401 22.73 20.79 -4.46
N LYS A 402 22.82 19.51 -4.10
CA LYS A 402 22.38 18.38 -4.93
C LYS A 402 21.02 17.85 -4.44
N SER A 403 20.31 17.14 -5.31
CA SER A 403 19.07 16.46 -4.94
C SER A 403 19.34 15.02 -4.53
N VAL A 404 18.53 14.50 -3.62
CA VAL A 404 18.59 13.10 -3.18
C VAL A 404 17.22 12.48 -3.40
N VAL A 405 17.18 11.25 -3.92
CA VAL A 405 15.92 10.49 -4.02
C VAL A 405 15.89 9.49 -2.88
N LEU A 406 14.82 9.48 -2.09
CA LEU A 406 14.60 8.48 -1.04
C LEU A 406 13.37 7.64 -1.40
N ILE A 407 13.59 6.35 -1.62
CA ILE A 407 12.58 5.37 -2.00
C ILE A 407 12.31 4.49 -0.80
N GLY A 408 11.09 4.53 -0.29
CA GLY A 408 10.68 3.68 0.82
C GLY A 408 9.97 4.42 1.95
N GLY A 409 8.92 3.80 2.47
CA GLY A 409 8.14 4.26 3.63
C GLY A 409 7.39 5.57 3.40
N ASP A 410 6.65 5.99 4.43
CA ASP A 410 5.81 7.20 4.35
C ASP A 410 6.67 8.46 4.48
N GLU A 411 6.43 9.45 3.61
CA GLU A 411 7.03 10.78 3.74
C GLU A 411 6.69 11.41 5.09
N ARG A 412 7.73 11.85 5.80
CA ARG A 412 7.61 12.57 7.06
C ARG A 412 8.17 13.98 6.86
N PRO A 413 7.34 15.02 6.70
CA PRO A 413 7.79 16.36 6.36
C PRO A 413 8.90 16.90 7.27
N GLN A 414 8.80 16.66 8.58
CA GLN A 414 9.82 17.08 9.56
C GLN A 414 11.15 16.38 9.37
N ILE A 415 11.14 15.06 9.06
CA ILE A 415 12.39 14.31 8.83
C ILE A 415 12.97 14.67 7.48
N LYS A 416 12.12 14.86 6.46
CA LYS A 416 12.53 15.35 5.15
C LYS A 416 13.26 16.69 5.26
N GLN A 417 12.63 17.67 5.91
CA GLN A 417 13.20 18.99 6.14
C GLN A 417 14.51 18.90 6.94
N MET A 418 14.55 18.08 8.00
CA MET A 418 15.77 17.87 8.78
C MET A 418 16.90 17.28 7.93
N ILE A 419 16.62 16.30 7.06
CA ILE A 419 17.61 15.73 6.13
C ILE A 419 18.08 16.78 5.12
N GLU A 420 17.16 17.59 4.59
CA GLU A 420 17.47 18.67 3.65
C GLU A 420 18.38 19.73 4.29
N GLU A 421 18.06 20.16 5.51
CA GLU A 421 18.82 21.16 6.27
C GLU A 421 20.21 20.63 6.66
N GLU A 422 20.27 19.46 7.30
CA GLU A 422 21.52 18.90 7.84
C GLU A 422 22.50 18.48 6.73
N PHE A 423 22.01 17.98 5.58
CA PHE A 423 22.85 17.67 4.42
C PHE A 423 22.97 18.82 3.41
N LYS A 424 22.35 19.97 3.66
CA LYS A 424 22.35 21.14 2.76
C LYS A 424 21.91 20.78 1.34
N LEU A 425 20.89 19.94 1.24
CA LEU A 425 20.36 19.47 -0.05
C LEU A 425 19.63 20.58 -0.78
N ARG A 426 19.59 20.48 -2.10
CA ARG A 426 18.66 21.29 -2.91
C ARG A 426 17.21 20.83 -2.68
N GLU A 427 17.00 19.52 -2.63
CA GLU A 427 15.69 18.88 -2.47
C GLU A 427 15.87 17.40 -2.10
N LEU A 428 15.06 16.89 -1.17
CA LEU A 428 14.87 15.47 -0.94
C LEU A 428 13.56 15.00 -1.60
N ILE A 429 13.69 14.26 -2.69
CA ILE A 429 12.57 13.68 -3.43
C ILE A 429 12.18 12.36 -2.74
N TRP A 430 11.14 12.40 -1.91
CA TRP A 430 10.66 11.23 -1.18
C TRP A 430 9.61 10.48 -1.99
N CYS A 431 9.99 9.34 -2.55
CA CYS A 431 9.09 8.44 -3.28
C CYS A 431 8.43 7.45 -2.31
N ASP A 432 7.15 7.70 -1.97
CA ASP A 432 6.32 6.81 -1.15
C ASP A 432 6.15 5.44 -1.83
N THR A 433 6.45 4.37 -1.08
CA THR A 433 6.30 2.99 -1.53
C THR A 433 5.12 2.35 -0.80
N ARG A 434 3.92 2.63 -1.30
CA ARG A 434 2.72 1.92 -0.84
C ARG A 434 2.72 0.49 -1.39
N PRO A 435 2.08 -0.47 -0.70
CA PRO A 435 1.75 -1.76 -1.30
C PRO A 435 1.09 -1.52 -2.66
N HIS A 436 1.58 -2.20 -3.71
CA HIS A 436 1.12 -2.09 -5.11
C HIS A 436 1.48 -0.81 -5.88
N HIS A 437 2.25 0.12 -5.33
CA HIS A 437 2.73 1.26 -6.12
C HIS A 437 3.83 0.80 -7.10
N SER A 438 3.58 0.98 -8.40
CA SER A 438 4.54 0.62 -9.45
C SER A 438 5.77 1.53 -9.40
N TYR A 439 6.97 0.94 -9.50
CA TYR A 439 8.23 1.68 -9.53
C TYR A 439 8.39 2.56 -10.77
N VAL A 440 7.52 2.42 -11.79
CA VAL A 440 7.53 3.23 -13.02
C VAL A 440 7.48 4.73 -12.71
N PHE A 441 6.84 5.13 -11.61
CA PHE A 441 6.80 6.53 -11.18
C PHE A 441 8.08 7.04 -10.51
N THR A 442 9.00 6.15 -10.13
CA THR A 442 10.26 6.52 -9.46
C THR A 442 11.39 6.80 -10.45
N GLU A 443 11.36 6.19 -11.64
CA GLU A 443 12.41 6.35 -12.66
C GLU A 443 12.61 7.81 -13.10
N PRO A 444 11.56 8.61 -13.38
CA PRO A 444 11.73 10.02 -13.73
C PRO A 444 12.43 10.83 -12.64
N SER A 445 12.21 10.51 -11.36
CA SER A 445 12.89 11.17 -10.25
C SER A 445 14.37 10.80 -10.19
N ILE A 446 14.73 9.54 -10.43
CA ILE A 446 16.13 9.07 -10.46
C ILE A 446 16.90 9.66 -11.64
N ALA A 447 16.24 9.81 -12.79
CA ALA A 447 16.84 10.29 -14.03
C ALA A 447 17.23 11.78 -14.02
N ARG A 448 16.75 12.56 -13.03
CA ARG A 448 17.05 14.00 -12.91
C ARG A 448 18.57 14.22 -12.81
N PRO A 449 19.16 15.13 -13.61
CA PRO A 449 20.61 15.34 -13.64
C PRO A 449 21.17 15.79 -12.28
N GLU A 450 20.41 16.59 -11.52
CA GLU A 450 20.77 17.12 -10.20
C GLU A 450 20.74 16.08 -9.06
N VAL A 451 20.20 14.89 -9.30
CA VAL A 451 20.17 13.83 -8.28
C VAL A 451 21.57 13.24 -8.12
N ALA A 452 22.14 13.31 -6.93
CA ALA A 452 23.49 12.80 -6.66
C ALA A 452 23.50 11.36 -6.14
N VAL A 453 22.48 10.95 -5.38
CA VAL A 453 22.40 9.61 -4.76
C VAL A 453 20.94 9.19 -4.59
N VAL A 454 20.70 7.88 -4.69
CA VAL A 454 19.40 7.26 -4.43
C VAL A 454 19.49 6.43 -3.16
N LEU A 455 18.62 6.71 -2.19
CA LEU A 455 18.49 6.00 -0.93
C LEU A 455 17.32 5.01 -1.03
N LEU A 456 17.56 3.73 -0.75
CA LEU A 456 16.54 2.70 -0.75
C LEU A 456 16.34 2.14 0.65
N ALA A 457 15.19 2.42 1.26
CA ALA A 457 14.86 1.99 2.60
C ALA A 457 14.33 0.55 2.59
N ILE A 458 15.23 -0.42 2.73
CA ILE A 458 14.98 -1.83 2.39
C ILE A 458 13.87 -2.48 3.22
N ARG A 459 13.60 -1.99 4.43
CA ARG A 459 12.52 -2.50 5.30
C ARG A 459 11.12 -2.14 4.80
N TRP A 460 11.00 -1.10 4.00
CA TRP A 460 9.72 -0.62 3.47
C TRP A 460 9.62 -0.80 1.96
N ALA A 461 10.70 -1.31 1.36
CA ALA A 461 10.78 -1.61 -0.04
C ALA A 461 9.94 -2.85 -0.37
N SER A 462 8.88 -2.70 -1.17
CA SER A 462 8.15 -3.84 -1.74
C SER A 462 9.01 -4.62 -2.74
N HIS A 463 8.68 -5.90 -2.97
CA HIS A 463 9.44 -6.85 -3.79
C HIS A 463 9.72 -6.40 -5.24
N GLY A 464 9.03 -5.36 -5.72
CA GLY A 464 9.26 -4.78 -7.04
C GLY A 464 10.52 -3.90 -7.16
N LEU A 465 11.24 -3.62 -6.06
CA LEU A 465 12.33 -2.63 -6.07
C LEU A 465 13.69 -3.19 -6.52
N GLY A 466 13.74 -4.44 -6.97
CA GLY A 466 14.93 -4.99 -7.64
C GLY A 466 15.36 -4.17 -8.88
N SER A 467 14.38 -3.61 -9.59
CA SER A 467 14.60 -2.77 -10.78
C SER A 467 15.22 -1.40 -10.47
N VAL A 468 15.15 -0.92 -9.21
CA VAL A 468 15.76 0.38 -8.82
C VAL A 468 17.26 0.38 -9.07
N LYS A 469 17.93 -0.75 -8.83
CA LYS A 469 19.35 -0.89 -9.12
C LYS A 469 19.63 -0.68 -10.61
N ASP A 470 18.81 -1.27 -11.47
CA ASP A 470 18.98 -1.16 -12.93
C ASP A 470 18.81 0.29 -13.40
N PHE A 471 17.86 1.04 -12.82
CA PHE A 471 17.73 2.49 -13.10
C PHE A 471 18.93 3.28 -12.59
N CYS A 472 19.39 3.02 -11.36
CA CYS A 472 20.56 3.70 -10.80
C CYS A 472 21.82 3.47 -11.64
N ASP A 473 22.06 2.23 -12.08
CA ASP A 473 23.18 1.90 -12.96
C ASP A 473 23.06 2.59 -14.32
N ARG A 474 21.85 2.59 -14.91
CA ARG A 474 21.56 3.27 -16.19
C ARG A 474 21.86 4.77 -16.16
N TYR A 475 21.49 5.44 -15.08
CA TYR A 475 21.69 6.90 -14.92
C TYR A 475 22.97 7.27 -14.18
N ASN A 476 23.85 6.30 -13.95
CA ASN A 476 25.10 6.44 -13.20
C ASN A 476 24.93 7.12 -11.82
N LYS A 477 23.85 6.75 -11.10
CA LYS A 477 23.58 7.23 -9.74
C LYS A 477 23.97 6.14 -8.73
N PRO A 478 24.73 6.45 -7.66
CA PRO A 478 24.98 5.50 -6.59
C PRO A 478 23.68 5.17 -5.86
N LEU A 479 23.46 3.87 -5.60
CA LEU A 479 22.35 3.35 -4.80
C LEU A 479 22.85 2.99 -3.40
N VAL A 480 22.30 3.63 -2.38
CA VAL A 480 22.59 3.38 -0.96
C VAL A 480 21.42 2.65 -0.33
N ARG A 481 21.66 1.49 0.28
CA ARG A 481 20.63 0.73 1.00
C ARG A 481 20.59 1.17 2.45
N LEU A 482 19.40 1.55 2.94
CA LEU A 482 19.19 1.91 4.35
C LEU A 482 18.60 0.70 5.10
N PRO A 483 19.37 0.00 5.94
CA PRO A 483 18.92 -1.21 6.64
C PRO A 483 17.95 -0.93 7.79
N ALA A 484 17.88 0.31 8.27
CA ALA A 484 17.00 0.74 9.36
C ALA A 484 16.58 2.22 9.14
N GLY A 485 16.12 2.89 10.21
CA GLY A 485 15.41 4.17 10.20
C GLY A 485 16.04 5.34 9.44
N TYR A 486 15.25 6.41 9.33
CA TYR A 486 15.60 7.65 8.63
C TYR A 486 16.32 8.68 9.52
N SER A 487 17.08 8.22 10.52
CA SER A 487 17.89 9.13 11.33
C SER A 487 18.99 9.74 10.45
N VAL A 488 19.21 11.05 10.55
CA VAL A 488 20.22 11.77 9.76
C VAL A 488 21.60 11.14 9.93
N SER A 489 22.02 10.84 11.17
CA SER A 489 23.31 10.21 11.44
C SER A 489 23.43 8.82 10.81
N GLN A 490 22.33 8.05 10.82
CA GLN A 490 22.30 6.74 10.19
C GLN A 490 22.38 6.84 8.66
N ILE A 491 21.62 7.76 8.06
CA ILE A 491 21.68 7.99 6.61
C ILE A 491 23.08 8.44 6.22
N ALA A 492 23.69 9.35 6.98
CA ALA A 492 25.04 9.83 6.74
C ALA A 492 26.04 8.66 6.73
N TYR A 493 25.99 7.80 7.76
CA TYR A 493 26.85 6.62 7.86
C TYR A 493 26.71 5.72 6.63
N GLN A 494 25.49 5.44 6.19
CA GLN A 494 25.23 4.56 5.05
C GLN A 494 25.67 5.18 3.71
N ILE A 495 25.48 6.49 3.53
CA ILE A 495 25.97 7.21 2.35
C ILE A 495 27.49 7.18 2.31
N TRP A 496 28.12 7.45 3.45
CA TRP A 496 29.57 7.44 3.56
C TRP A 496 30.15 6.06 3.22
N GLU A 497 29.65 5.01 3.86
CA GLU A 497 30.14 3.64 3.67
C GLU A 497 29.94 3.13 2.23
N GLN A 498 28.78 3.40 1.63
CA GLN A 498 28.41 2.78 0.34
C GLN A 498 28.71 3.64 -0.89
N ALA A 499 28.78 4.97 -0.75
CA ALA A 499 28.78 5.88 -1.89
C ALA A 499 29.81 7.01 -1.85
N SER A 500 30.58 7.20 -0.75
CA SER A 500 31.48 8.36 -0.62
C SER A 500 32.49 8.49 -1.76
N SER A 501 33.09 7.37 -2.20
CA SER A 501 34.11 7.39 -3.25
C SER A 501 33.53 7.86 -4.59
N ARG A 502 32.38 7.32 -4.99
CA ARG A 502 31.70 7.71 -6.24
C ARG A 502 31.24 9.17 -6.22
N LEU A 503 30.78 9.66 -5.06
CA LEU A 503 30.37 11.06 -4.90
C LEU A 503 31.56 12.02 -5.01
N ARG A 504 32.75 11.64 -4.49
CA ARG A 504 33.98 12.45 -4.64
C ARG A 504 34.50 12.47 -6.06
N ASP A 505 34.42 11.34 -6.77
CA ASP A 505 34.85 11.26 -8.17
C ASP A 505 33.95 12.15 -9.06
N GLY A 506 32.63 12.16 -8.80
CA GLY A 506 31.69 13.03 -9.51
C GLY A 506 31.95 14.52 -9.28
N LEU A 507 32.30 14.92 -8.05
CA LEU A 507 32.68 16.31 -7.74
C LEU A 507 33.93 16.77 -8.48
N SER A 508 34.84 15.84 -8.80
CA SER A 508 36.07 16.14 -9.53
C SER A 508 35.85 16.29 -11.04
N ALA A 509 34.78 15.67 -11.57
CA ALA A 509 34.42 15.78 -12.98
C ALA A 509 33.62 17.04 -13.32
N ASP A 510 32.92 17.63 -12.33
CA ASP A 510 32.16 18.89 -12.47
C ASP A 510 33.06 20.14 -12.33
N ARG A 511 34.31 20.01 -11.87
CA ARG A 511 35.30 21.09 -11.76
C ARG A 511 36.23 21.12 -12.96
#